data_AF-A0A2V8Z5Y7-F1
#
_entry.id   AF-A0A2V8Z5Y7-F1
#
_cell.length_a   1.000
_cell.length_b   1.000
_cell.length_c   1.000
_cell.angle_alpha   90.00
_cell.angle_beta   90.00
_cell.angle_gamma   90.00
#
_symmetry.space_group_name_H-M   'P 1'
#
loop_
_entity.id
_entity.type
_entity.pdbx_description
1 polymer ?
#
loop_
_entity_poly.entity_id
_entity_poly.type
_entity_poly.pdbx_seq_one_letter_code
_entity_poly.pdbx_strand_id
1 'polypeptide(L)'
;MNHPRRLTALFRKVLSTLNEAQRRWLVGREALRRGRGGIERMVEASGLSKPTILKGIRELGAKRKLAVEGGRVRKPGGGRKPIEDRDPHITRLLEQVMAESTVGDPMSPLKCEEIARPENKPFQSV
;
A
#
# COMPACT_ATOMS: atom_id res chain seq x y z
N MET A 1 -16.36 3.31 -32.51
CA MET A 1 -15.25 4.23 -32.18
C MET A 1 -14.72 3.91 -30.79
N ASN A 2 -13.55 3.27 -30.68
CA ASN A 2 -12.92 3.00 -29.39
C ASN A 2 -12.24 4.28 -28.89
N HIS A 3 -12.76 4.91 -27.84
CA HIS A 3 -12.16 6.12 -27.29
C HIS A 3 -10.89 5.78 -26.50
N PRO A 4 -9.68 6.12 -27.02
CA PRO A 4 -8.42 5.73 -26.40
C PRO A 4 -8.31 6.26 -24.96
N ARG A 5 -8.88 7.43 -24.68
CA ARG A 5 -8.87 8.08 -23.35
C ARG A 5 -9.61 7.30 -22.26
N ARG A 6 -10.70 6.58 -22.59
CA ARG A 6 -11.46 5.80 -21.60
C ARG A 6 -10.69 4.56 -21.15
N LEU A 7 -9.99 3.90 -22.08
CA LEU A 7 -9.17 2.73 -21.78
C LEU A 7 -8.00 3.11 -20.85
N THR A 8 -7.42 4.29 -21.05
CA THR A 8 -6.34 4.81 -20.18
C THR A 8 -6.80 5.04 -18.75
N ALA A 9 -7.99 5.60 -18.55
CA ALA A 9 -8.53 5.90 -17.22
C ALA A 9 -8.77 4.62 -16.40
N LEU A 10 -9.41 3.61 -17.01
CA LEU A 10 -9.60 2.31 -16.36
C LEU A 10 -8.26 1.62 -16.07
N PHE A 11 -7.33 1.67 -17.01
CA PHE A 11 -6.01 1.09 -16.84
C PHE A 11 -5.27 1.71 -15.65
N ARG A 12 -5.27 3.04 -15.51
CA ARG A 12 -4.68 3.73 -14.36
C ARG A 12 -5.39 3.41 -13.04
N LYS A 13 -6.72 3.24 -13.07
CA LYS A 13 -7.50 2.80 -11.89
C LYS A 13 -7.11 1.40 -11.42
N VAL A 14 -6.79 0.48 -12.34
CA VAL A 14 -6.26 -0.84 -11.97
C VAL A 14 -4.82 -0.69 -11.44
N LEU A 15 -3.98 0.10 -12.11
CA LEU A 15 -2.60 0.30 -11.64
C LEU A 15 -2.52 0.86 -10.21
N SER A 16 -3.48 1.68 -9.77
CA SER A 16 -3.46 2.23 -8.41
C SER A 16 -3.70 1.20 -7.31
N THR A 17 -4.28 0.04 -7.62
CA THR A 17 -4.48 -1.05 -6.64
C THR A 17 -3.25 -1.96 -6.52
N LEU A 18 -2.31 -1.85 -7.45
CA LEU A 18 -1.14 -2.72 -7.55
C LEU A 18 0.07 -2.10 -6.84
N ASN A 19 0.88 -2.96 -6.24
CA ASN A 19 2.19 -2.54 -5.73
C ASN A 19 3.16 -2.21 -6.89
N GLU A 20 4.31 -1.64 -6.55
CA GLU A 20 5.28 -1.15 -7.54
C GLU A 20 5.80 -2.26 -8.47
N ALA A 21 6.02 -3.48 -7.95
CA ALA A 21 6.48 -4.62 -8.76
C ALA A 21 5.39 -5.09 -9.72
N GLN A 22 4.16 -5.28 -9.21
CA GLN A 22 3.00 -5.70 -9.99
C GLN A 22 2.67 -4.70 -11.10
N ARG A 23 2.69 -3.39 -10.81
CA ARG A 23 2.50 -2.34 -11.83
C ARG A 23 3.51 -2.48 -12.94
N ARG A 24 4.80 -2.60 -12.58
CA ARG A 24 5.88 -2.70 -13.54
C ARG A 24 5.75 -3.93 -14.44
N TRP A 25 5.39 -5.08 -13.88
CA TRP A 25 5.21 -6.32 -14.65
C TRP A 25 4.01 -6.24 -15.57
N LEU A 26 2.86 -5.76 -15.09
CA LEU A 26 1.66 -5.63 -15.92
C LEU A 26 1.93 -4.69 -17.10
N VAL A 27 2.52 -3.52 -16.83
CA VAL A 27 2.84 -2.54 -17.87
C VAL A 27 3.90 -3.06 -18.83
N GLY A 28 4.93 -3.76 -18.33
CA GLY A 28 5.94 -4.40 -19.16
C GLY A 28 5.36 -5.50 -20.08
N ARG A 29 4.48 -6.35 -19.55
CA ARG A 29 3.79 -7.39 -20.32
C ARG A 29 2.91 -6.79 -21.42
N GLU A 30 2.21 -5.72 -21.10
CA GLU A 30 1.33 -5.02 -22.03
C GLU A 30 2.11 -4.27 -23.12
N ALA A 31 3.27 -3.71 -22.78
CA ALA A 31 4.20 -3.13 -23.75
C ALA A 31 4.68 -4.19 -24.75
N LEU A 32 5.07 -5.39 -24.27
CA LEU A 32 5.45 -6.50 -25.15
C LEU A 32 4.29 -6.96 -26.04
N ARG A 33 3.07 -7.07 -25.49
CA ARG A 33 1.88 -7.49 -26.24
C ARG A 33 1.56 -6.53 -27.40
N ARG A 34 1.87 -5.24 -27.24
CA ARG A 34 1.64 -4.19 -28.24
C ARG A 34 2.71 -4.13 -29.32
N GLY A 35 3.86 -4.77 -29.15
CA GLY A 35 4.95 -4.79 -30.13
C GLY A 35 5.59 -3.42 -30.35
N ARG A 36 5.75 -3.01 -31.61
CA ARG A 36 6.43 -1.76 -31.98
C ARG A 36 5.72 -0.54 -31.41
N GLY A 37 6.46 0.33 -30.72
CA GLY A 37 5.91 1.51 -30.03
C GLY A 37 5.09 1.17 -28.77
N GLY A 38 5.07 -0.10 -28.35
CA GLY A 38 4.35 -0.54 -27.15
C GLY A 38 4.87 0.15 -25.89
N ILE A 39 6.18 0.36 -25.78
CA ILE A 39 6.79 1.04 -24.64
C ILE A 39 6.32 2.49 -24.57
N GLU A 40 6.41 3.24 -25.67
CA GLU A 40 6.00 4.64 -25.75
C GLU A 40 4.51 4.81 -25.41
N ARG A 41 3.65 3.96 -25.99
CA ARG A 41 2.21 3.94 -25.65
C ARG A 41 1.95 3.62 -24.19
N MET A 42 2.75 2.73 -23.59
CA MET A 42 2.62 2.39 -22.19
C MET A 42 3.17 3.46 -21.25
N VAL A 43 4.15 4.27 -21.66
CA VAL A 43 4.58 5.46 -20.91
C VAL A 43 3.40 6.43 -20.80
N GLU A 44 2.76 6.76 -21.92
CA GLU A 44 1.59 7.64 -21.94
C GLU A 44 0.42 7.07 -21.14
N ALA A 45 0.16 5.77 -21.27
CA ALA A 45 -1.01 5.14 -20.67
C ALA A 45 -0.88 4.91 -19.15
N SER A 46 0.31 4.55 -18.68
CA SER A 46 0.56 4.21 -17.28
C SER A 46 1.10 5.38 -16.44
N GLY A 47 1.77 6.34 -17.09
CA GLY A 47 2.57 7.37 -16.40
C GLY A 47 3.87 6.84 -15.80
N LEU A 48 4.25 5.58 -16.08
CA LEU A 48 5.53 5.04 -15.65
C LEU A 48 6.66 5.49 -16.58
N SER A 49 7.85 5.65 -16.00
CA SER A 49 9.05 5.97 -16.77
C SER A 49 9.45 4.81 -17.70
N LYS A 50 10.07 5.13 -18.85
CA LYS A 50 10.61 4.13 -19.78
C LYS A 50 11.57 3.13 -19.10
N PRO A 51 12.51 3.55 -18.24
CA PRO A 51 13.34 2.63 -17.46
C PRO A 51 12.54 1.65 -16.59
N THR A 52 11.47 2.11 -15.95
CA THR A 52 10.58 1.26 -15.15
C THR A 52 9.97 0.16 -16.00
N ILE A 53 9.41 0.50 -17.17
CA ILE A 53 8.79 -0.47 -18.08
C ILE A 53 9.82 -1.49 -18.59
N LEU A 54 11.01 -1.04 -18.99
CA LEU A 54 12.11 -1.90 -19.41
C LEU A 54 12.57 -2.87 -18.32
N LYS A 55 12.65 -2.39 -17.07
CA LYS A 55 12.95 -3.25 -15.91
C LYS A 55 11.89 -4.33 -15.74
N GLY A 56 10.61 -4.01 -15.93
CA GLY A 56 9.51 -4.99 -15.90
C GLY A 56 9.66 -6.07 -16.97
N ILE A 57 9.96 -5.66 -18.20
CA ILE A 57 10.21 -6.57 -19.33
C ILE A 57 11.38 -7.52 -19.01
N ARG A 58 12.48 -7.00 -18.48
CA ARG A 58 13.65 -7.81 -18.08
C ARG A 58 13.31 -8.79 -16.96
N GLU A 59 12.54 -8.35 -15.97
CA GLU A 59 12.10 -9.20 -14.85
C GLU A 59 11.17 -10.32 -15.33
N LEU A 60 10.25 -10.03 -16.26
CA LEU A 60 9.36 -11.03 -16.87
C LEU A 60 10.11 -12.07 -17.72
N GLY A 61 11.21 -11.68 -18.36
CA GLY A 61 12.06 -12.58 -19.15
C GLY A 61 13.08 -13.37 -18.34
N ALA A 62 13.22 -13.11 -17.04
CA ALA A 62 14.17 -13.82 -16.20
C ALA A 62 13.66 -15.24 -15.89
N LYS A 63 14.59 -16.22 -15.81
CA LYS A 63 14.26 -17.62 -15.47
C LYS A 63 13.74 -17.80 -14.03
N ARG A 64 13.90 -16.80 -13.17
CA ARG A 64 13.43 -16.83 -11.77
C ARG A 64 11.92 -16.64 -11.70
N LYS A 65 11.25 -17.33 -10.77
CA LYS A 65 9.84 -17.08 -10.49
C LYS A 65 9.63 -15.63 -10.06
N LEU A 66 8.60 -15.00 -10.60
CA LEU A 66 8.15 -13.69 -10.13
C LEU A 66 7.57 -13.88 -8.73
N ALA A 67 8.30 -13.43 -7.72
CA ALA A 67 7.82 -13.39 -6.35
C ALA A 67 7.39 -11.95 -6.06
N VAL A 68 6.10 -11.75 -5.82
CA VAL A 68 5.69 -10.65 -4.96
C VAL A 68 6.09 -11.11 -3.57
N GLU A 69 7.07 -10.45 -2.94
CA GLU A 69 7.42 -10.76 -1.55
C GLU A 69 6.13 -10.72 -0.72
N GLY A 70 5.67 -11.91 -0.33
CA GLY A 70 4.38 -12.13 0.31
C GLY A 70 4.45 -11.64 1.73
N GLY A 71 4.14 -10.37 1.93
CA GLY A 71 4.09 -9.75 3.25
C GLY A 71 4.19 -8.24 3.12
N ARG A 72 3.16 -7.53 3.61
CA ARG A 72 3.09 -6.08 3.81
C ARG A 72 3.92 -5.25 2.80
N VAL A 73 3.24 -4.64 1.82
CA VAL A 73 3.86 -3.74 0.82
C VAL A 73 4.71 -2.62 1.46
N ARG A 74 4.40 -2.26 2.72
CA ARG A 74 5.29 -1.43 3.57
C ARG A 74 6.20 -2.33 4.39
N LYS A 75 7.51 -2.13 4.34
CA LYS A 75 8.43 -2.70 5.34
C LYS A 75 7.85 -2.46 6.75
N PRO A 76 7.84 -3.45 7.67
CA PRO A 76 7.66 -3.14 9.08
C PRO A 76 8.71 -2.09 9.49
N GLY A 77 8.31 -1.09 10.26
CA GLY A 77 9.17 0.05 10.63
C GLY A 77 9.34 1.15 9.57
N GLY A 78 8.66 1.06 8.40
CA GLY A 78 8.71 2.07 7.34
C GLY A 78 7.78 3.29 7.54
N GLY A 79 7.49 3.64 8.79
CA GLY A 79 6.71 4.84 9.16
C GLY A 79 7.48 5.62 10.23
N ARG A 80 7.04 6.85 10.51
CA ARG A 80 7.51 7.56 11.71
C ARG A 80 7.26 6.63 12.90
N LYS A 81 8.31 6.34 13.69
CA LYS A 81 8.18 5.50 14.88
C LYS A 81 7.03 6.03 15.76
N PRO A 82 6.27 5.16 16.42
CA PRO A 82 5.33 5.56 17.46
C PRO A 82 5.99 6.61 18.36
N ILE A 83 5.25 7.66 18.74
CA ILE A 83 5.84 8.71 19.57
C ILE A 83 6.24 8.16 20.95
N GLU A 84 5.58 7.10 21.38
CA GLU A 84 5.84 6.30 22.58
C GLU A 84 7.24 5.64 22.53
N ASP A 85 7.71 5.26 21.34
CA ASP A 85 9.07 4.72 21.14
C ASP A 85 10.14 5.82 21.17
N ARG A 86 9.75 7.07 20.83
CA ARG A 86 10.66 8.23 20.77
C ARG A 86 10.72 8.98 22.11
N ASP A 87 9.60 9.00 22.81
CA ASP A 87 9.40 9.67 24.08
C ASP A 87 8.48 8.80 24.95
N PRO A 88 9.06 7.94 25.82
CA PRO A 88 8.30 7.06 26.70
C PRO A 88 7.41 7.81 27.70
N HIS A 89 7.66 9.11 27.91
CA HIS A 89 6.89 9.93 28.85
C HIS A 89 5.64 10.54 28.22
N ILE A 90 5.50 10.48 26.89
CA ILE A 90 4.39 11.11 26.16
C ILE A 90 3.03 10.55 26.56
N THR A 91 2.94 9.25 26.85
CA THR A 91 1.69 8.61 27.28
C THR A 91 1.23 9.15 28.63
N ARG A 92 2.17 9.28 29.58
CA ARG A 92 1.90 9.83 30.91
C ARG A 92 1.54 11.32 30.86
N LEU A 93 2.22 12.08 30.00
CA LEU A 93 1.90 13.49 29.75
C LEU A 93 0.50 13.65 29.13
N LEU A 94 0.13 12.79 28.18
CA LEU A 94 -1.21 12.77 27.62
C LEU A 94 -2.26 12.47 28.69
N GLU A 95 -2.02 11.46 29.53
CA GLU A 95 -2.90 11.10 30.64
C GLU A 95 -3.07 12.24 31.64
N GLN A 96 -2.00 13.00 31.95
CA GLN A 96 -2.06 14.17 32.81
C GLN A 96 -2.85 15.32 32.19
N VAL A 97 -2.61 15.62 30.90
CA VAL A 97 -3.37 16.64 30.16
C VAL A 97 -4.84 16.24 30.07
N MET A 98 -5.13 14.95 29.86
CA MET A 98 -6.50 14.42 29.87
C MET A 98 -7.12 14.51 31.27
N ALA A 99 -6.40 14.16 32.33
CA ALA A 99 -6.90 14.24 33.69
C ALA A 99 -7.19 15.69 34.14
N GLU A 100 -6.35 16.64 33.75
CA GLU A 100 -6.55 18.07 34.02
C GLU A 100 -7.70 18.67 33.20
N SER A 101 -7.92 18.16 31.98
CA SER A 101 -9.07 18.54 31.13
C SER A 101 -10.35 17.77 31.44
N THR A 102 -10.30 16.77 32.34
CA THR A 102 -11.47 16.00 32.82
C THR A 102 -11.95 16.49 34.18
N VAL A 103 -11.85 17.81 34.44
CA VAL A 103 -12.62 18.43 35.52
C VAL A 103 -13.94 18.92 34.93
N GLY A 104 -14.92 18.01 34.87
CA GLY A 104 -16.32 18.40 34.99
C GLY A 104 -17.21 18.43 33.74
N ASP A 105 -17.20 17.42 32.87
CA ASP A 105 -18.38 17.13 32.04
C ASP A 105 -18.59 15.62 31.81
N PRO A 106 -19.66 15.01 32.36
CA PRO A 106 -19.97 13.59 32.19
C PRO A 106 -20.36 13.18 30.75
N MET A 107 -20.41 14.11 29.78
CA MET A 107 -20.70 13.82 28.37
C MET A 107 -19.58 14.24 27.39
N SER A 108 -18.29 14.15 27.76
CA SER A 108 -17.21 14.27 26.77
C SER A 108 -17.06 12.99 25.93
N PRO A 109 -17.24 13.02 24.59
CA PRO A 109 -17.29 11.83 23.73
C PRO A 109 -15.88 11.33 23.35
N LEU A 110 -14.91 11.39 24.27
CA LEU A 110 -13.52 11.06 24.00
C LEU A 110 -13.09 9.71 24.56
N LYS A 111 -14.05 8.85 24.88
CA LYS A 111 -13.80 7.43 25.10
C LYS A 111 -14.19 6.69 23.82
N CYS A 112 -13.24 6.46 22.92
CA CYS A 112 -13.41 5.36 21.98
C CYS A 112 -13.58 4.10 22.81
N GLU A 113 -14.74 3.44 22.71
CA GLU A 113 -14.91 2.14 23.31
C GLU A 113 -13.75 1.22 22.89
N GLU A 114 -13.16 0.65 23.92
CA GLU A 114 -12.23 -0.46 23.92
C GLU A 114 -12.72 -1.57 22.98
N ILE A 115 -12.20 -1.59 21.75
CA ILE A 115 -12.38 -2.72 20.83
C ILE A 115 -11.60 -3.88 21.45
N ALA A 116 -12.33 -4.71 22.21
CA ALA A 116 -11.85 -5.95 22.78
C ALA A 116 -11.11 -6.77 21.72
N ARG A 117 -9.83 -7.04 21.98
CA ARG A 117 -9.00 -7.95 21.20
C ARG A 117 -9.48 -9.38 21.50
N PRO A 118 -10.01 -10.16 20.54
CA PRO A 118 -10.32 -11.54 20.82
C PRO A 118 -9.01 -12.31 21.01
N GLU A 119 -8.88 -12.98 22.15
CA GLU A 119 -7.83 -13.95 22.41
C GLU A 119 -7.91 -15.11 21.41
N ASN A 120 -6.82 -15.31 20.68
CA ASN A 120 -6.65 -16.41 19.75
C ASN A 120 -6.36 -17.70 20.55
N LYS A 121 -7.39 -18.46 20.94
CA LYS A 121 -7.21 -19.80 21.50
C LYS A 121 -6.95 -20.81 20.36
N PRO A 122 -5.96 -21.71 20.50
CA PRO A 122 -5.68 -22.70 19.47
C PRO A 122 -6.84 -23.71 19.37
N PHE A 123 -7.26 -23.98 18.14
CA PHE A 123 -8.25 -25.00 17.80
C PHE A 123 -7.66 -26.39 18.12
N GLN A 124 -8.18 -27.05 19.16
CA GLN A 124 -7.88 -28.47 19.42
C GLN A 124 -8.70 -29.30 18.42
N SER A 125 -8.01 -30.03 17.55
CA SER A 125 -8.57 -31.00 16.62
C SER A 125 -9.09 -32.23 17.36
N VAL A 126 -10.34 -32.61 17.09
CA VAL A 126 -10.90 -33.95 17.37
C VAL A 126 -10.70 -34.84 16.16
#